data_AF-A0A5E4IGQ3-F1
#
_entry.id   AF-A0A5E4IGQ3-F1
#
_cell.length_a   1.000
_cell.length_b   1.000
_cell.length_c   1.000
_cell.angle_alpha   90.00
_cell.angle_beta   90.00
_cell.angle_gamma   90.00
#
_symmetry.space_group_name_H-M   'P 1'
#
loop_
_entity.id
_entity.type
_entity.pdbx_description
1 polymer ?
#
loop_
_entity_poly.entity_id
_entity_poly.type
_entity_poly.pdbx_seq_one_letter_code
_entity_poly.pdbx_strand_id
1 'polypeptide(L)'
;MGEPHATERIVNQLLSEMDGLEELRGVVVIGATNRPDIIDPALLRPGRFDELILVPVPDFESRKKIFQVHLQKMPLADDVDVDDLVSQTDQYTGADIAAMTRKAGRMALREDMASQEVSQKHFLAALQEIGPSVTPDTMKYYAKMGTELRKKASRELERGEMYA
;
A
#
# COMPACT_ATOMS: atom_id res chain seq x y z
N MET A 1 33.11 -5.41 -8.13
CA MET A 1 33.37 -5.23 -6.69
C MET A 1 33.68 -3.75 -6.47
N GLY A 2 32.71 -2.96 -6.00
CA GLY A 2 32.92 -1.51 -5.82
C GLY A 2 31.63 -0.72 -5.66
N GLU A 3 30.74 -1.10 -4.74
CA GLU A 3 29.50 -0.37 -4.44
C GLU A 3 29.07 -0.29 -2.94
N PRO A 4 29.68 -0.95 -1.93
CA PRO A 4 29.23 -0.80 -0.53
C PRO A 4 29.32 0.64 0.01
N HIS A 5 30.40 1.35 -0.31
CA HIS A 5 30.66 2.68 0.26
C HIS A 5 29.80 3.80 -0.34
N ALA A 6 29.18 3.60 -1.51
CA ALA A 6 28.33 4.62 -2.11
C ALA A 6 26.98 4.70 -1.37
N THR A 7 26.35 3.55 -1.12
CA THR A 7 25.07 3.46 -0.43
C THR A 7 25.15 3.94 1.02
N GLU A 8 26.18 3.54 1.76
CA GLU A 8 26.39 4.02 3.15
C GLU A 8 26.58 5.54 3.20
N ARG A 9 27.32 6.12 2.24
CA ARG A 9 27.50 7.58 2.15
C ARG A 9 26.18 8.30 1.89
N ILE A 10 25.32 7.74 1.03
CA ILE A 10 24.01 8.32 0.74
C ILE A 10 23.10 8.27 1.98
N VAL A 11 23.10 7.15 2.72
CA VAL A 11 22.33 7.04 3.96
C VAL A 11 22.81 8.06 4.99
N ASN A 12 24.11 8.17 5.22
CA ASN A 12 24.67 9.16 6.16
C ASN A 12 24.36 10.60 5.75
N GLN A 13 24.41 10.91 4.44
CA GLN A 13 24.01 12.24 3.96
C GLN A 13 22.54 12.49 4.23
N LEU A 14 21.65 11.53 3.91
CA LEU A 14 20.23 11.65 4.17
C LEU A 14 19.94 11.90 5.66
N LEU A 15 20.62 11.18 6.56
CA LEU A 15 20.50 11.39 8.00
C LEU A 15 20.92 12.82 8.41
N SER A 16 22.04 13.31 7.88
CA SER A 16 22.51 14.66 8.17
C SER A 16 21.54 15.74 7.66
N GLU A 17 20.93 15.54 6.49
CA GLU A 17 19.92 16.47 5.97
C GLU A 17 18.65 16.43 6.82
N MET A 18 18.20 15.23 7.24
CA MET A 18 17.02 15.08 8.09
C MET A 18 17.17 15.78 9.44
N ASP A 19 18.34 15.67 10.08
CA ASP A 19 18.62 16.37 11.33
C ASP A 19 18.57 17.91 11.15
N GLY A 20 18.95 18.41 9.96
CA GLY A 20 18.82 19.83 9.61
C GLY A 20 17.39 20.28 9.28
N LEU A 21 16.51 19.36 8.86
CA LEU A 21 15.11 19.66 8.56
C LEU A 21 14.28 19.90 9.84
N GLU A 22 14.66 19.32 10.98
CA GLU A 22 13.97 19.55 12.25
C GLU A 22 13.93 21.04 12.65
N GLU A 23 14.96 21.81 12.28
CA GLU A 23 15.04 23.24 12.55
C GLU A 23 14.12 24.07 11.63
N LEU A 24 13.67 23.50 10.50
CA LEU A 24 12.83 24.17 9.52
C LEU A 24 11.34 24.03 9.86
N ARG A 25 10.69 25.17 10.12
CA ARG A 25 9.23 25.20 10.31
C ARG A 25 8.51 25.11 8.96
N GLY A 26 7.57 24.17 8.85
CA GLY A 26 6.66 24.06 7.70
C GLY A 26 7.04 23.00 6.65
N VAL A 27 8.01 22.14 6.94
CA VAL A 27 8.36 20.98 6.10
C VAL A 27 7.88 19.71 6.79
N VAL A 28 7.28 18.80 6.02
CA VAL A 28 6.89 17.45 6.48
C VAL A 28 7.48 16.43 5.52
N VAL A 29 8.16 15.42 6.06
CA VAL A 29 8.77 14.34 5.28
C VAL A 29 7.92 13.08 5.44
N ILE A 30 7.50 12.47 4.34
CA ILE A 30 6.72 11.22 4.33
C ILE A 30 7.50 10.17 3.54
N GLY A 31 7.81 9.05 4.19
CA GLY A 31 8.40 7.87 3.56
C GLY A 31 7.35 6.79 3.29
N ALA A 32 7.50 6.06 2.19
CA ALA A 32 6.67 4.89 1.86
C ALA A 32 7.57 3.71 1.45
N THR A 33 7.32 2.53 2.01
CA THR A 33 8.09 1.31 1.69
C THR A 33 7.21 0.07 1.73
N ASN A 34 7.53 -0.91 0.87
CA ASN A 34 7.03 -2.28 0.97
C ASN A 34 8.06 -3.23 1.61
N ARG A 35 9.23 -2.72 2.01
CA ARG A 35 10.32 -3.49 2.60
C ARG A 35 10.90 -2.79 3.83
N PRO A 36 10.12 -2.72 4.93
CA PRO A 36 10.60 -2.05 6.12
C PRO A 36 11.61 -2.89 6.93
N ASP A 37 11.80 -4.16 6.56
CA ASP A 37 12.81 -5.09 7.10
C ASP A 37 14.27 -4.66 6.83
N ILE A 38 14.49 -3.88 5.77
CA ILE A 38 15.83 -3.39 5.37
C ILE A 38 16.04 -1.90 5.59
N ILE A 39 15.11 -1.23 6.27
CA ILE A 39 15.32 0.16 6.65
C ILE A 39 16.41 0.24 7.72
N ASP A 40 17.36 1.16 7.53
CA ASP A 40 18.36 1.46 8.54
C ASP A 40 17.66 1.95 9.83
N PRO A 41 17.87 1.29 10.99
CA PRO A 41 17.26 1.71 12.25
C PRO A 41 17.56 3.16 12.65
N ALA A 42 18.67 3.75 12.18
CA ALA A 42 18.99 5.15 12.44
C ALA A 42 17.98 6.12 11.82
N LEU A 43 17.33 5.74 10.71
CA LEU A 43 16.27 6.53 10.07
C LEU A 43 14.97 6.56 10.90
N LEU A 44 14.78 5.60 11.80
CA LEU A 44 13.54 5.43 12.59
C LEU A 44 13.64 6.05 13.99
N ARG A 45 14.69 6.84 14.26
CA ARG A 45 14.86 7.55 15.53
C ARG A 45 13.94 8.78 15.59
N PRO A 46 13.55 9.23 16.80
CA PRO A 46 12.84 10.49 17.01
C PRO A 46 13.44 11.64 16.22
N GLY A 47 12.56 12.46 15.64
CA GLY A 47 12.91 13.59 14.80
C GLY A 47 13.14 13.26 13.32
N ARG A 48 13.24 11.97 12.98
CA ARG A 48 13.38 11.47 11.60
C ARG A 48 12.08 10.81 11.10
N PHE A 49 12.10 9.53 10.76
CA PHE A 49 10.89 8.74 10.45
C PHE A 49 10.37 8.03 11.71
N ASP A 50 10.04 8.81 12.73
CA ASP A 50 9.59 8.31 14.03
C ASP A 50 8.10 7.92 14.07
N GLU A 51 7.27 8.53 13.21
CA GLU A 51 5.86 8.17 13.02
C GLU A 51 5.68 7.03 11.99
N LEU A 52 5.48 5.81 12.50
CA LEU A 52 5.28 4.61 11.68
C LEU A 52 3.80 4.25 11.50
N ILE A 53 3.27 4.46 10.30
CA ILE A 53 1.89 4.13 9.92
C ILE A 53 1.87 2.86 9.06
N LEU A 54 1.23 1.80 9.57
CA LEU A 54 0.95 0.60 8.78
C LEU A 54 -0.33 0.80 7.97
N VAL A 55 -0.24 0.62 6.66
CA VAL A 55 -1.41 0.62 5.76
C VAL A 55 -1.91 -0.82 5.60
N PRO A 56 -3.07 -1.19 6.17
CA PRO A 56 -3.60 -2.54 6.06
C PRO A 56 -4.25 -2.81 4.70
N VAL A 57 -4.49 -4.08 4.41
CA VAL A 57 -5.39 -4.49 3.31
C VAL A 57 -6.81 -3.95 3.61
N PRO A 58 -7.53 -3.39 2.61
CA PRO A 58 -8.81 -2.75 2.84
C PRO A 58 -9.87 -3.76 3.31
N ASP A 59 -10.64 -3.35 4.32
CA ASP A 59 -11.85 -4.04 4.76
C ASP A 59 -13.01 -3.87 3.76
N PHE A 60 -14.16 -4.46 4.07
CA PHE A 60 -15.35 -4.42 3.21
C PHE A 60 -15.74 -2.98 2.82
N GLU A 61 -15.88 -2.09 3.81
CA GLU A 61 -16.29 -0.70 3.58
C GLU A 61 -15.25 0.10 2.79
N SER A 62 -13.97 -0.14 3.05
CA SER A 62 -12.87 0.46 2.31
C SER A 62 -12.84 -0.03 0.86
N ARG A 63 -13.04 -1.33 0.62
CA ARG A 63 -13.17 -1.88 -0.74
C ARG A 63 -14.37 -1.30 -1.47
N LYS A 64 -15.52 -1.14 -0.81
CA LYS A 64 -16.71 -0.49 -1.39
C LYS A 64 -16.39 0.92 -1.89
N LYS A 65 -15.65 1.72 -1.10
CA LYS A 65 -15.19 3.05 -1.53
C LYS A 65 -14.20 2.99 -2.70
N ILE A 66 -13.28 2.02 -2.69
CA ILE A 66 -12.33 1.82 -3.79
C ILE A 66 -13.08 1.46 -5.09
N PHE A 67 -14.07 0.58 -5.00
CA PHE A 67 -14.97 0.27 -6.11
C PHE A 67 -15.66 1.52 -6.62
N GLN A 68 -16.28 2.32 -5.74
CA GLN A 68 -16.92 3.58 -6.14
C GLN A 68 -15.99 4.49 -6.95
N VAL A 69 -14.73 4.64 -6.53
CA VAL A 69 -13.72 5.43 -7.27
C VAL A 69 -13.45 4.86 -8.66
N HIS A 70 -13.25 3.54 -8.77
CA HIS A 70 -12.93 2.91 -10.05
C HIS A 70 -14.12 2.77 -11.00
N LEU A 71 -15.33 2.72 -10.45
CA LEU A 71 -16.57 2.60 -11.20
C LEU A 71 -17.18 3.96 -11.56
N GLN A 72 -16.79 5.06 -10.89
CA GLN A 72 -17.39 6.40 -11.07
C GLN A 72 -17.49 6.88 -12.53
N LYS A 73 -16.52 6.50 -13.37
CA LYS A 73 -16.45 6.90 -14.80
C LYS A 73 -16.72 5.74 -15.76
N MET A 74 -17.09 4.58 -15.23
CA MET A 74 -17.41 3.40 -16.03
C MET A 74 -18.91 3.40 -16.32
N PRO A 75 -19.33 3.28 -17.59
CA PRO A 75 -20.74 3.11 -17.89
C PRO A 75 -21.14 1.69 -17.45
N LEU A 76 -21.93 1.61 -16.39
CA LEU A 76 -22.41 0.35 -15.83
C LEU A 76 -23.82 0.08 -16.34
N ALA A 77 -24.11 -1.19 -16.63
CA ALA A 77 -25.48 -1.61 -16.85
C ALA A 77 -26.25 -1.67 -15.51
N ASP A 78 -27.58 -1.64 -15.58
CA ASP A 78 -28.47 -1.64 -14.41
C ASP A 78 -28.35 -2.91 -13.54
N ASP A 79 -27.76 -3.98 -14.07
CA ASP A 79 -27.60 -5.27 -13.40
C ASP A 79 -26.36 -5.35 -12.48
N VAL A 80 -25.53 -4.30 -12.43
CA VAL A 80 -24.28 -4.31 -11.66
C VAL A 80 -24.55 -4.11 -10.17
N ASP A 81 -24.33 -5.16 -9.39
CA ASP A 81 -24.41 -5.14 -7.94
C ASP A 81 -23.00 -4.98 -7.33
N VAL A 82 -22.69 -3.76 -6.90
CA VAL A 82 -21.39 -3.44 -6.28
C VAL A 82 -21.22 -4.14 -4.93
N ASP A 83 -22.29 -4.34 -4.16
CA ASP A 83 -22.19 -4.99 -2.85
C ASP A 83 -21.87 -6.49 -3.00
N ASP A 84 -22.44 -7.14 -4.02
CA ASP A 84 -22.05 -8.50 -4.42
C ASP A 84 -20.56 -8.56 -4.79
N LEU A 85 -20.06 -7.63 -5.63
CA LEU A 85 -18.64 -7.59 -6.01
C LEU A 85 -17.71 -7.37 -4.80
N VAL A 86 -18.08 -6.51 -3.85
CA VAL A 86 -17.29 -6.28 -2.64
C VAL A 86 -17.24 -7.53 -1.74
N SER A 87 -18.34 -8.29 -1.70
CA SER A 87 -18.42 -9.54 -0.93
C SER A 87 -17.51 -10.64 -1.49
N GLN A 88 -17.30 -10.66 -2.81
CA GLN A 88 -16.47 -11.66 -3.51
C GLN A 88 -14.98 -11.28 -3.58
N THR A 89 -14.61 -10.08 -3.14
CA THR A 89 -13.23 -9.54 -3.25
C THR A 89 -12.51 -9.47 -1.91
N ASP A 90 -12.77 -10.45 -1.03
CA ASP A 90 -12.01 -10.53 0.22
C ASP A 90 -10.50 -10.59 -0.04
N GLN A 91 -9.74 -9.87 0.77
CA GLN A 91 -8.27 -9.72 0.68
C GLN A 91 -7.74 -8.98 -0.55
N TYR A 92 -8.62 -8.43 -1.41
CA TYR A 92 -8.16 -7.63 -2.53
C TYR A 92 -7.56 -6.31 -2.07
N THR A 93 -6.43 -5.94 -2.67
CA THR A 93 -5.88 -4.59 -2.55
C THR A 93 -6.59 -3.62 -3.48
N GLY A 94 -6.32 -2.32 -3.32
CA GLY A 94 -6.79 -1.33 -4.28
C GLY A 94 -6.29 -1.57 -5.71
N ALA A 95 -5.07 -2.12 -5.85
CA ALA A 95 -4.51 -2.48 -7.15
C ALA A 95 -5.25 -3.66 -7.78
N ASP A 96 -5.63 -4.67 -6.99
CA ASP A 96 -6.38 -5.84 -7.46
C ASP A 96 -7.78 -5.42 -7.94
N ILE A 97 -8.49 -4.58 -7.18
CA ILE A 97 -9.79 -4.03 -7.58
C ILE A 97 -9.65 -3.23 -8.88
N ALA A 98 -8.64 -2.36 -8.98
CA ALA A 98 -8.40 -1.58 -10.20
C ALA A 98 -8.08 -2.47 -11.41
N ALA A 99 -7.35 -3.57 -11.22
CA ALA A 99 -7.04 -4.52 -12.28
C ALA A 99 -8.30 -5.29 -12.72
N MET A 100 -9.12 -5.72 -11.76
CA MET A 100 -10.37 -6.43 -12.00
C MET A 100 -11.38 -5.56 -12.76
N THR A 101 -11.65 -4.33 -12.32
CA THR A 101 -12.58 -3.42 -13.01
C THR A 101 -12.13 -3.09 -14.42
N ARG A 102 -10.84 -2.81 -14.63
CA ARG A 102 -10.27 -2.62 -15.98
C ARG A 102 -10.42 -3.85 -16.86
N LYS A 103 -10.31 -5.06 -16.28
CA LYS A 103 -10.47 -6.31 -17.03
C LYS A 103 -11.93 -6.54 -17.42
N ALA A 104 -12.87 -6.28 -16.52
CA ALA A 104 -14.30 -6.31 -16.82
C ALA A 104 -14.64 -5.38 -18.00
N GLY A 105 -14.15 -4.14 -17.98
CA GLY A 105 -14.35 -3.21 -19.11
C GLY A 105 -13.76 -3.73 -20.44
N ARG A 106 -12.57 -4.36 -20.41
CA ARG A 106 -12.01 -5.00 -21.61
C ARG A 106 -12.80 -6.22 -22.07
N MET A 107 -13.40 -6.98 -21.15
CA MET A 107 -14.25 -8.12 -21.48
C MET A 107 -15.52 -7.66 -22.18
N ALA A 108 -16.15 -6.58 -21.70
CA ALA A 108 -17.31 -5.98 -22.35
C ALA A 108 -17.01 -5.55 -23.80
N LEU A 109 -15.90 -4.84 -24.01
CA LEU A 109 -15.48 -4.43 -25.36
C LEU A 109 -15.13 -5.61 -26.27
N ARG A 110 -14.60 -6.71 -25.72
CA ARG A 110 -14.29 -7.91 -26.50
C ARG A 110 -15.54 -8.69 -26.88
N GLU A 111 -16.56 -8.68 -26.03
CA GLU A 111 -17.85 -9.31 -26.33
C GLU A 111 -18.57 -8.55 -27.44
N ASP A 112 -18.66 -7.23 -27.31
CA ASP A 112 -19.23 -6.35 -28.34
C ASP A 112 -18.48 -5.01 -28.36
N MET A 113 -17.82 -4.72 -29.49
CA MET A 113 -17.09 -3.47 -29.70
C MET A 113 -18.01 -2.24 -29.74
N ALA A 114 -19.31 -2.43 -29.99
CA ALA A 114 -20.31 -1.37 -29.92
C ALA A 114 -20.91 -1.20 -28.50
N SER A 115 -20.58 -2.09 -27.55
CA SER A 115 -21.12 -2.02 -26.19
C SER A 115 -20.82 -0.67 -25.56
N GLN A 116 -21.86 -0.05 -25.01
CA GLN A 116 -21.76 1.21 -24.29
C GLN A 116 -21.62 0.99 -22.78
N GLU A 117 -21.80 -0.23 -22.28
CA GLU A 117 -21.92 -0.52 -20.84
C GLU A 117 -21.17 -1.80 -20.44
N VAL A 118 -20.81 -1.86 -19.16
CA VAL A 118 -20.21 -3.02 -18.50
C VAL A 118 -21.22 -3.61 -17.53
N SER A 119 -21.73 -4.81 -17.84
CA SER A 119 -22.66 -5.56 -16.99
C SER A 119 -22.00 -6.51 -15.98
N GLN A 120 -22.79 -7.01 -15.03
CA GLN A 120 -22.34 -7.86 -13.91
C GLN A 120 -21.52 -9.07 -14.38
N LYS A 121 -21.94 -9.72 -15.47
CA LYS A 121 -21.25 -10.90 -16.02
C LYS A 121 -19.76 -10.64 -16.35
N HIS A 122 -19.41 -9.42 -16.77
CA HIS A 122 -18.03 -9.09 -17.11
C HIS A 122 -17.16 -8.97 -15.85
N PHE A 123 -17.73 -8.46 -14.75
CA PHE A 123 -17.06 -8.42 -13.46
C PHE A 123 -16.88 -9.82 -12.90
N LEU A 124 -17.92 -10.67 -12.95
CA LEU A 124 -17.83 -12.06 -12.53
C LEU A 124 -16.78 -12.85 -13.34
N ALA A 125 -16.72 -12.64 -14.65
CA ALA A 125 -15.67 -13.21 -15.49
C ALA A 125 -14.27 -12.68 -15.12
N ALA A 126 -14.14 -11.39 -14.80
CA ALA A 126 -12.87 -10.81 -14.37
C ALA A 126 -12.40 -11.36 -13.01
N LEU A 127 -13.31 -11.63 -12.07
CA LEU A 127 -13.00 -12.24 -10.77
C LEU A 127 -12.42 -13.65 -10.90
N GLN A 128 -12.81 -14.40 -11.93
CA GLN A 128 -12.23 -15.73 -12.19
C GLN A 128 -10.76 -15.66 -12.63
N GLU A 129 -10.32 -14.53 -13.18
CA GLU A 129 -8.96 -14.36 -13.70
C GLU A 129 -8.05 -13.49 -12.84
N ILE A 130 -8.61 -12.64 -11.97
CA ILE A 130 -7.86 -11.73 -11.11
C ILE A 130 -8.09 -12.16 -9.66
N GLY A 131 -7.12 -12.83 -9.06
CA GLY A 131 -7.15 -13.16 -7.63
C GLY A 131 -6.50 -12.07 -6.75
N PRO A 132 -6.61 -12.20 -5.42
CA PRO A 132 -5.93 -11.29 -4.49
C PRO A 132 -4.41 -11.42 -4.62
N SER A 133 -3.70 -10.30 -4.63
CA SER A 133 -2.23 -10.30 -4.69
C SER A 133 -1.56 -10.51 -3.33
N VAL A 134 -2.33 -10.39 -2.23
CA VAL A 134 -1.84 -10.50 -0.86
C VAL A 134 -2.46 -11.72 -0.20
N THR A 135 -1.63 -12.47 0.55
CA THR A 135 -2.08 -13.65 1.29
C THR A 135 -2.29 -13.33 2.78
N PRO A 136 -3.06 -14.15 3.52
CA PRO A 136 -3.18 -14.02 4.97
C PRO A 136 -1.84 -14.04 5.71
N ASP A 137 -0.86 -14.81 5.23
CA ASP A 137 0.46 -14.89 5.85
C ASP A 137 1.28 -13.63 5.60
N THR A 138 1.16 -13.04 4.41
CA THR A 138 1.73 -11.72 4.11
C THR A 138 1.17 -10.66 5.05
N MET A 139 -0.15 -10.65 5.31
CA MET A 139 -0.76 -9.70 6.24
C MET A 139 -0.25 -9.89 7.68
N LYS A 140 -0.15 -11.13 8.16
CA LYS A 140 0.40 -11.44 9.49
C LYS A 140 1.86 -10.99 9.61
N TYR A 141 2.66 -11.21 8.55
CA TYR A 141 4.05 -10.78 8.51
C TYR A 141 4.17 -9.26 8.70
N TYR A 142 3.42 -8.45 7.95
CA TYR A 142 3.46 -6.99 8.09
C TYR A 142 2.93 -6.49 9.44
N ALA A 143 1.87 -7.11 9.99
CA ALA A 143 1.37 -6.76 11.32
C ALA A 143 2.41 -7.02 12.42
N LYS A 144 3.09 -8.17 12.36
CA LYS A 144 4.18 -8.51 13.29
C LYS A 144 5.35 -7.53 13.14
N MET A 145 5.76 -7.27 11.91
CA MET A 145 6.89 -6.38 11.60
C MET A 145 6.64 -4.94 12.06
N GLY A 146 5.43 -4.40 11.87
CA GLY A 146 5.06 -3.09 12.39
C GLY A 146 5.22 -2.99 13.92
N THR A 147 4.87 -4.06 14.64
CA THR A 147 5.07 -4.14 16.09
C THR A 147 6.55 -4.22 16.47
N GLU A 148 7.34 -4.99 15.73
CA GLU A 148 8.77 -5.15 15.97
C GLU A 148 9.57 -3.87 15.70
N LEU A 149 9.24 -3.15 14.62
CA LEU A 149 9.90 -1.88 14.26
C LEU A 149 9.67 -0.81 15.33
N ARG A 150 8.44 -0.68 15.83
CA ARG A 150 8.13 0.22 16.96
C ARG A 150 8.92 -0.14 18.22
N LYS A 151 9.05 -1.43 18.54
CA LYS A 151 9.86 -1.90 19.68
C LYS A 151 11.36 -1.64 19.49
N LYS A 152 11.91 -1.85 18.29
CA LYS A 152 13.32 -1.60 17.98
C LYS A 152 13.64 -0.11 18.08
N ALA A 153 12.79 0.75 17.53
CA ALA A 153 12.93 2.21 17.66
C ALA A 153 12.99 2.62 19.14
N SER A 154 12.10 2.07 19.98
CA SER A 154 12.08 2.34 21.43
C SER A 154 13.32 1.83 22.19
N ARG A 155 13.88 0.66 21.85
CA ARG A 155 15.05 0.09 22.54
C ARG A 155 16.36 0.79 22.19
N GLU A 156 16.50 1.23 20.95
CA GLU A 156 17.69 1.97 20.53
C GLU A 156 17.73 3.38 21.15
N LEU A 157 16.57 3.95 21.48
CA LEU A 157 16.47 5.17 22.30
C LEU A 157 17.08 4.96 23.69
N GLU A 158 16.65 3.92 24.40
CA GLU A 158 17.17 3.59 25.75
C GLU A 158 18.68 3.34 25.74
N ARG A 159 19.22 2.73 24.66
CA ARG A 159 20.68 2.57 24.50
C ARG A 159 21.38 3.88 24.19
N GLY A 160 20.82 4.73 23.34
CA GLY A 160 21.41 6.02 22.97
C GLY A 160 21.55 6.98 24.15
N GLU A 161 20.56 7.03 25.04
CA GLU A 161 20.58 7.83 26.26
C GLU A 161 21.55 7.29 27.32
N MET A 162 21.88 6.00 27.29
CA MET A 162 22.84 5.38 28.23
C MET A 162 24.31 5.70 27.89
N TYR A 163 24.58 6.16 26.66
CA TYR A 163 25.93 6.50 26.18
C TYR A 163 26.09 7.99 25.82
N ALA A 164 25.09 8.81 26.09
CA ALA A 164 25.15 10.28 26.04
C ALA A 164 25.45 10.86 27.42
#